data_AF-W1XNF1-F1
#
_entry.id   AF-W1XNF1-F1
#
_cell.length_a   1.000
_cell.length_b   1.000
_cell.length_c   1.000
_cell.angle_alpha   90.00
_cell.angle_beta   90.00
_cell.angle_gamma   90.00
#
_symmetry.space_group_name_H-M   'P 1'
#
loop_
_entity.id
_entity.type
_entity.pdbx_description
1 polymer ?
#
loop_
_entity_poly.entity_id
_entity_poly.type
_entity_poly.pdbx_seq_one_letter_code
_entity_poly.pdbx_strand_id
1 'polypeptide(L)' 'QGTHTARFGEIEQRGVALTPKGRQLYDDLLRNAGTGQDNLTHQMHLQETFRAFPDSEFLMRQQGLAWFRYR' A
#
# COMPACT_ATOMS: atom_id res chain seq x y z
N GLN A 1 29.06 19.94 27.66
CA GLN A 1 27.71 19.42 27.39
C GLN A 1 27.80 18.44 26.24
N GLY A 2 27.30 17.22 26.40
CA GLY A 2 27.20 16.24 25.30
C GLY A 2 25.75 16.12 24.82
N THR A 3 25.55 15.77 23.55
CA THR A 3 24.22 15.52 22.97
C THR A 3 24.05 14.03 22.68
N HIS A 4 22.86 13.49 22.91
CA HIS A 4 22.50 12.13 22.52
C HIS A 4 21.70 12.17 21.21
N THR A 5 21.84 11.13 20.38
CA THR A 5 21.02 10.95 19.17
C THR A 5 20.57 9.50 19.08
N ALA A 6 19.34 9.28 18.61
CA ALA A 6 18.78 7.96 18.38
C ALA A 6 19.18 7.42 16.99
N ARG A 7 19.18 6.10 16.85
CA ARG A 7 19.27 5.38 15.57
C ARG A 7 18.08 4.45 15.46
N PHE A 8 17.36 4.54 14.35
CA PHE A 8 16.20 3.69 14.08
C PHE A 8 16.54 2.68 12.99
N GLY A 9 16.14 1.43 13.22
CA GLY A 9 16.12 0.41 12.18
C GLY A 9 14.77 0.40 11.46
N GLU A 10 14.72 -0.20 10.27
CA GLU A 10 13.52 -0.34 9.46
C GLU A 10 13.40 -1.80 8.98
N ILE A 11 12.17 -2.26 8.79
CA ILE A 11 11.84 -3.54 8.19
C ILE A 11 10.74 -3.33 7.14
N GLU A 12 10.83 -4.02 6.00
CA GLU A 12 9.89 -3.89 4.90
C GLU A 12 9.50 -5.25 4.29
N GLN A 13 8.30 -5.30 3.69
CA GLN A 13 7.85 -6.41 2.84
C GLN A 13 7.58 -5.88 1.44
N ARG A 14 8.19 -6.49 0.42
CA ARG A 14 8.09 -6.05 -0.97
C ARG A 14 7.08 -6.91 -1.75
N GLY A 15 6.07 -6.25 -2.31
CA GLY A 15 5.05 -6.86 -3.17
C GLY A 15 5.34 -6.71 -4.67
N VAL A 16 4.31 -6.89 -5.50
CA VAL A 16 4.39 -6.72 -6.96
C VAL A 16 4.50 -5.25 -7.37
N ALA A 17 5.22 -4.98 -8.46
CA ALA A 17 5.29 -3.64 -9.04
C ALA A 17 3.97 -3.28 -9.74
N LEU A 18 3.42 -2.11 -9.40
CA LEU A 18 2.20 -1.58 -10.02
C LEU A 18 2.50 -0.89 -11.35
N THR A 19 1.51 -0.92 -12.25
CA THR A 19 1.49 -0.04 -13.44
C THR A 19 1.12 1.39 -13.05
N PRO A 20 1.23 2.39 -13.94
CA PRO A 20 0.70 3.73 -13.66
C PRO A 20 -0.78 3.72 -13.25
N LYS A 21 -1.61 2.88 -13.88
CA LYS A 21 -3.02 2.70 -13.53
C LYS A 21 -3.19 2.12 -12.12
N GLY A 22 -2.43 1.08 -11.79
CA GLY A 22 -2.47 0.48 -10.46
C GLY A 22 -2.01 1.45 -9.38
N ARG A 23 -0.98 2.26 -9.66
CA ARG A 23 -0.49 3.27 -8.72
C ARG A 23 -1.51 4.38 -8.49
N GLN A 24 -2.18 4.85 -9.54
CA GLN A 24 -3.26 5.83 -9.40
C GLN A 24 -4.38 5.29 -8.50
N LEU A 25 -4.84 4.05 -8.73
CA LEU A 25 -5.85 3.42 -7.87
C LEU A 25 -5.37 3.31 -6.41
N TYR A 26 -4.13 2.87 -6.20
CA TYR A 26 -3.53 2.80 -4.87
C TYR A 26 -3.55 4.17 -4.17
N ASP A 27 -3.14 5.23 -4.88
CA ASP A 27 -3.06 6.59 -4.33
C ASP A 27 -4.44 7.16 -4.00
N ASP A 28 -5.43 6.90 -4.85
CA ASP A 28 -6.80 7.35 -4.61
C ASP A 28 -7.44 6.62 -3.43
N LEU A 29 -7.22 5.31 -3.29
CA LEU A 29 -7.69 4.54 -2.13
C LEU A 29 -6.98 4.98 -0.84
N LEU A 30 -5.67 5.23 -0.89
CA LEU A 30 -4.92 5.73 0.25
C LEU A 30 -5.40 7.12 0.67
N ARG A 31 -5.67 8.02 -0.30
CA ARG A 31 -6.25 9.35 -0.03
C ARG A 31 -7.63 9.23 0.60
N ASN A 32 -8.47 8.32 0.12
CA ASN A 32 -9.82 8.10 0.64
C ASN A 32 -9.81 7.55 2.07
N ALA A 33 -8.85 6.67 2.41
CA ALA A 33 -8.68 6.17 3.76
C ALA A 33 -8.24 7.27 4.77
N GLY A 34 -7.73 8.40 4.27
CA GLY A 34 -7.36 9.56 5.07
C GLY A 34 -6.27 9.28 6.10
N THR A 35 -6.29 10.01 7.20
CA THR A 35 -5.38 9.84 8.35
C THR A 35 -6.18 9.53 9.60
N GLY A 36 -5.78 8.53 10.38
CA GLY A 36 -6.41 8.23 11.66
C GLY A 36 -5.63 8.78 12.86
N GLN A 37 -6.35 9.14 13.93
CA GLN A 37 -5.75 9.52 15.22
C GLN A 37 -5.37 8.29 16.07
N ASP A 38 -6.11 7.19 15.90
CA ASP A 38 -5.86 5.90 16.55
C ASP A 38 -5.38 4.88 15.51
N ASN A 39 -4.32 4.14 15.84
CA ASN A 39 -3.68 3.21 14.91
C ASN A 39 -4.59 2.03 14.54
N LEU A 40 -5.29 1.44 15.53
CA LEU A 40 -6.13 0.25 15.28
C LEU A 40 -7.31 0.61 14.37
N THR A 41 -8.00 1.69 14.71
CA THR A 41 -9.16 2.18 13.94
C THR A 41 -8.74 2.56 12.52
N HIS A 42 -7.57 3.21 12.38
CA HIS A 42 -7.04 3.56 11.06
C HIS A 42 -6.71 2.32 10.22
N GLN A 43 -6.08 1.31 10.80
CA GLN A 43 -5.75 0.07 10.09
C GLN A 43 -7.00 -0.67 9.63
N MET A 44 -8.06 -0.74 10.46
CA MET A 44 -9.34 -1.34 10.05
C MET A 44 -9.97 -0.57 8.89
N HIS A 45 -9.97 0.77 8.95
CA HIS A 45 -10.53 1.59 7.89
C HIS A 45 -9.72 1.50 6.58
N LEU A 46 -8.40 1.43 6.68
CA LEU A 46 -7.52 1.21 5.54
C LEU A 46 -7.81 -0.14 4.89
N GLN A 47 -7.94 -1.22 5.68
CA GLN A 47 -8.31 -2.54 5.17
C GLN A 47 -9.66 -2.52 4.44
N GLU A 48 -10.68 -1.88 5.01
CA GLU A 48 -11.99 -1.76 4.37
C GLU A 48 -11.91 -1.01 3.03
N THR A 49 -11.23 0.13 3.02
CA THR A 49 -11.06 0.96 1.82
C THR A 49 -10.32 0.21 0.71
N PHE A 50 -9.29 -0.56 1.07
CA PHE A 50 -8.48 -1.33 0.12
C PHE A 50 -9.16 -2.58 -0.42
N ARG A 51 -10.36 -2.96 0.05
CA ARG A 51 -11.16 -4.02 -0.61
C ARG A 51 -11.50 -3.70 -2.08
N ALA A 52 -11.47 -2.41 -2.44
CA ALA A 52 -11.62 -1.98 -3.83
C ALA A 52 -10.39 -2.28 -4.71
N PHE A 53 -9.24 -2.58 -4.11
CA PHE A 53 -8.05 -3.03 -4.83
C PHE A 53 -8.13 -4.56 -5.04
N PRO A 54 -8.05 -5.06 -6.29
CA PRO A 54 -8.15 -6.50 -6.53
C PRO A 54 -7.03 -7.30 -5.87
N ASP A 55 -7.40 -8.28 -5.03
CA ASP A 55 -6.46 -9.15 -4.29
C ASP A 55 -6.26 -10.52 -4.98
N SER A 56 -6.23 -10.53 -6.31
CA SER A 56 -5.82 -11.72 -7.07
C SER A 56 -4.95 -11.34 -8.24
N GLU A 57 -3.86 -12.09 -8.44
CA GLU A 57 -2.94 -11.88 -9.55
C GLU A 57 -3.66 -11.91 -10.91
N PHE A 58 -4.67 -12.78 -11.05
CA PHE A 58 -5.50 -12.86 -12.25
C PHE A 58 -6.22 -11.55 -12.53
N LEU A 59 -6.95 -11.00 -11.56
CA LEU A 59 -7.69 -9.74 -11.74
C LEU A 59 -6.73 -8.56 -11.92
N MET A 60 -5.63 -8.51 -11.16
CA MET A 60 -4.62 -7.46 -11.30
C MET A 60 -3.99 -7.46 -12.71
N ARG A 61 -3.72 -8.65 -13.26
CA ARG A 61 -3.21 -8.80 -14.64
C ARG A 61 -4.26 -8.41 -15.67
N GLN A 62 -5.48 -8.93 -15.54
CA GLN A 62 -6.58 -8.66 -16.47
C GLN A 62 -6.93 -7.16 -16.51
N GLN A 63 -6.88 -6.48 -15.37
CA GLN A 63 -7.21 -5.06 -15.26
C GLN A 63 -6.00 -4.14 -15.53
N GLY A 64 -4.81 -4.68 -15.76
CA GLY A 64 -3.59 -3.93 -16.03
C GLY A 64 -3.11 -3.10 -14.83
N LEU A 65 -3.27 -3.62 -13.62
CA LEU A 65 -2.91 -2.93 -12.37
C LEU A 65 -1.48 -3.23 -11.90
N ALA A 66 -0.91 -4.36 -12.32
CA ALA A 66 0.44 -4.75 -11.97
C ALA A 66 1.22 -5.34 -13.16
N TRP A 67 2.55 -5.32 -13.05
CA TRP A 67 3.44 -5.93 -14.03
C TRP A 67 3.63 -7.42 -13.75
N PHE A 68 3.61 -8.23 -14.80
CA PHE A 68 3.81 -9.67 -14.73
C PHE A 68 4.88 -10.09 -15.73
N ARG A 69 5.68 -11.10 -15.34
CA ARG A 69 6.66 -11.73 -16.21
C ARG A 69 6.10 -13.05 -16.71
N TYR A 70 5.98 -13.19 -18.02
CA TYR A 70 5.61 -14.45 -18.66
C TYR A 70 6.86 -15.28 -18.95
N ARG A 71 6.74 -16.60 -18.86
CA ARG A 71 7.81 -17.57 -19.13
C ARG A 71 7.28 -18.63 -20.07
#